data_AF-A0A2E8M9Z2-F1
#
_entry.id   AF-A0A2E8M9Z2-F1
#
_cell.length_a   1.000
_cell.length_b   1.000
_cell.length_c   1.000
_cell.angle_alpha   90.00
_cell.angle_beta   90.00
_cell.angle_gamma   90.00
#
_symmetry.space_group_name_H-M   'P 1'
#
loop_
_entity.id
_entity.type
_entity.pdbx_description
1 polymer ?
#
loop_
_entity_poly.entity_id
_entity_poly.type
_entity_poly.pdbx_seq_one_letter_code
_entity_poly.pdbx_strand_id
1 'polypeptide(L)'
;LTGITAVRLEMLADDRLPGKGPGRGGGNFVLGEIELEVAPDNAPDKFQRRKFNTAKATFSQQNYEVAKAIDGKPGGPNAGWAISPQIGKKQTAIFGIGQPVGHGEGSILRFTLKQPYDDKHTLGKFRLSATTKTGPLPFAIPDNIKAILALAPDKRDDKHKAELTKYFRDNDSALKALDGQLANAKKPLPIDPELIKLRNHLAAMEKVPRADPLHDRLRYDLELSTKQRAQRRLTGAQDLAWALINTPSFLFNR
;
A
#
# COMPACT_ATOMS: atom_id res chain seq x y z
N LEU A 1 6.96 32.21 17.88
CA LEU A 1 6.00 31.09 18.01
C LEU A 1 6.78 29.85 18.44
N THR A 2 6.42 29.24 19.58
CA THR A 2 6.97 27.97 20.06
C THR A 2 6.00 26.82 19.82
N GLY A 3 6.52 25.60 19.68
CA GLY A 3 5.68 24.41 19.57
C GLY A 3 4.90 24.31 18.26
N ILE A 4 5.44 24.82 17.16
CA ILE A 4 4.85 24.73 15.83
C ILE A 4 4.81 23.26 15.40
N THR A 5 3.63 22.75 15.10
CA THR A 5 3.36 21.35 14.76
C THR A 5 3.10 21.16 13.27
N ALA A 6 2.72 22.22 12.55
CA ALA A 6 2.36 22.10 11.15
C ALA A 6 2.43 23.41 10.37
N VAL A 7 2.50 23.27 9.06
CA VAL A 7 2.43 24.35 8.08
C VAL A 7 1.29 24.08 7.12
N ARG A 8 0.51 25.10 6.81
CA ARG A 8 -0.53 25.06 5.78
C ARG A 8 -0.11 25.95 4.61
N LEU A 9 -0.10 25.37 3.42
CA LEU A 9 0.06 26.05 2.14
C LEU A 9 -1.30 26.13 1.46
N GLU A 10 -1.79 27.35 1.29
CA GLU A 10 -3.02 27.64 0.56
C GLU A 10 -2.67 28.16 -0.82
N MET A 11 -3.12 27.46 -1.85
CA MET A 11 -3.02 27.84 -3.25
C MET A 11 -4.33 28.56 -3.63
N LEU A 12 -4.23 29.85 -3.97
CA LEU A 12 -5.38 30.73 -4.09
C LEU A 12 -5.72 31.00 -5.56
N ALA A 13 -6.96 30.75 -5.96
CA ALA A 13 -7.48 31.18 -7.26
C ALA A 13 -7.48 32.72 -7.36
N ASP A 14 -7.20 33.23 -8.55
CA ASP A 14 -7.15 34.66 -8.87
C ASP A 14 -7.41 34.85 -10.37
N ASP A 15 -8.40 35.66 -10.73
CA ASP A 15 -8.79 35.88 -12.14
C ASP A 15 -7.66 36.51 -12.99
N ARG A 16 -6.62 37.08 -12.36
CA ARG A 16 -5.44 37.64 -13.05
C ARG A 16 -4.42 36.57 -13.46
N LEU A 17 -4.56 35.34 -13.00
CA LEU A 17 -3.69 34.22 -13.36
C LEU A 17 -4.26 33.43 -14.54
N PRO A 18 -3.42 32.81 -15.38
CA PRO A 18 -3.87 31.86 -16.40
C PRO A 18 -4.79 30.79 -15.78
N GLY A 19 -5.89 30.46 -16.44
CA GLY A 19 -6.85 29.47 -15.93
C GLY A 19 -7.48 29.81 -14.56
N LYS A 20 -7.44 31.09 -14.14
CA LYS A 20 -7.80 31.57 -12.80
C LYS A 20 -6.92 31.04 -11.67
N GLY A 21 -5.71 30.59 -12.00
CA GLY A 21 -4.74 30.06 -11.06
C GLY A 21 -5.10 28.67 -10.52
N PRO A 22 -4.56 28.28 -9.34
CA PRO A 22 -3.61 29.03 -8.51
C PRO A 22 -2.15 29.00 -9.00
N GLY A 23 -1.84 28.20 -10.03
CA GLY A 23 -0.53 28.15 -10.69
C GLY A 23 -0.46 29.00 -11.96
N ARG A 24 0.75 29.16 -12.51
CA ARG A 24 1.01 29.96 -13.72
C ARG A 24 0.93 29.14 -15.02
N GLY A 25 1.05 27.83 -14.96
CA GLY A 25 0.96 26.93 -16.11
C GLY A 25 -0.49 26.62 -16.46
N GLY A 26 -1.18 27.54 -17.12
CA GLY A 26 -2.61 27.37 -17.46
C GLY A 26 -3.53 27.19 -16.23
N GLY A 27 -3.10 27.67 -15.06
CA GLY A 27 -3.77 27.48 -13.77
C GLY A 27 -3.18 26.37 -12.91
N ASN A 28 -2.39 25.46 -13.50
CA ASN A 28 -1.70 24.40 -12.78
C ASN A 28 -0.29 24.81 -12.32
N PHE A 29 0.26 24.06 -11.38
CA PHE A 29 1.63 24.19 -10.88
C PHE A 29 2.20 22.79 -10.57
N VAL A 30 3.52 22.71 -10.43
CA VAL A 30 4.22 21.53 -9.89
C VAL A 30 5.16 21.98 -8.78
N LEU A 31 4.76 21.76 -7.52
CA LEU A 31 5.61 21.99 -6.35
C LEU A 31 6.46 20.75 -6.12
N GLY A 32 7.71 20.81 -6.57
CA GLY A 32 8.68 19.73 -6.45
C GLY A 32 8.99 19.34 -5.01
N GLU A 33 9.29 20.32 -4.16
CA GLU A 33 9.58 20.09 -2.74
C GLU A 33 9.28 21.36 -1.91
N ILE A 34 8.79 21.16 -0.69
CA ILE A 34 8.72 22.20 0.34
C ILE A 34 9.66 21.86 1.49
N GLU A 35 10.53 22.79 1.83
CA GLU A 35 11.49 22.64 2.93
C GLU A 35 11.23 23.69 4.01
N LEU A 36 11.40 23.30 5.27
CA LEU A 36 11.32 24.18 6.43
C LEU A 36 12.65 24.17 7.17
N GLU A 37 13.18 25.36 7.41
CA GLU A 37 14.30 25.58 8.32
C GLU A 37 13.87 26.55 9.41
N VAL A 38 14.37 26.34 10.63
CA VAL A 38 14.02 27.16 11.80
C VAL A 38 15.30 27.61 12.50
N ALA A 39 15.38 28.90 12.81
CA ALA A 39 16.42 29.48 13.66
C ALA A 39 15.79 30.22 14.85
N PRO A 40 16.48 30.33 16.00
CA PRO A 40 16.13 31.28 17.04
C PRO A 40 16.23 32.72 16.52
N ASP A 41 15.38 33.61 17.04
CA ASP A 41 15.41 35.03 16.65
C ASP A 41 16.74 35.71 17.05
N ASN A 42 17.30 35.33 18.19
CA ASN A 42 18.58 35.81 18.70
C ASN A 42 19.82 35.19 18.01
N ALA A 43 19.61 34.25 17.07
CA ALA A 43 20.69 33.55 16.36
C ALA A 43 20.27 33.27 14.90
N PRO A 44 20.07 34.31 14.06
CA PRO A 44 19.45 34.20 12.75
C PRO A 44 20.24 33.36 11.74
N ASP A 45 21.53 33.09 12.00
CA ASP A 45 22.36 32.25 11.13
C ASP A 45 22.36 30.77 11.51
N LYS A 46 21.69 30.38 12.60
CA LYS A 46 21.69 29.01 13.14
C LYS A 46 20.45 28.22 12.69
N PHE A 47 20.20 28.19 11.39
CA PHE A 47 19.09 27.43 10.82
C PHE A 47 19.27 25.92 11.00
N GLN A 48 18.21 25.26 11.45
CA GLN A 48 18.11 23.82 11.49
C GLN A 48 16.95 23.36 10.60
N ARG A 49 17.26 22.49 9.64
CA ARG A 49 16.26 21.86 8.78
C ARG A 49 15.31 21.00 9.61
N ARG A 50 14.01 21.13 9.34
CA ARG A 50 12.93 20.39 9.98
C ARG A 50 12.24 19.51 8.94
N LYS A 51 12.04 18.24 9.30
CA LYS A 51 11.42 17.26 8.43
C LYS A 51 9.90 17.31 8.58
N PHE A 52 9.21 17.41 7.46
CA PHE A 52 7.79 17.10 7.39
C PHE A 52 7.60 15.58 7.39
N ASN A 53 6.69 15.08 8.23
CA ASN A 53 6.42 13.64 8.36
C ASN A 53 5.12 13.21 7.68
N THR A 54 4.23 14.16 7.43
CA THR A 54 2.91 13.92 6.86
C THR A 54 2.58 15.07 5.92
N ALA A 55 1.94 14.73 4.81
CA ALA A 55 1.38 15.70 3.88
C ALA A 55 -0.03 15.24 3.52
N LYS A 56 -0.96 16.18 3.50
CA LYS A 56 -2.33 15.96 3.02
C LYS A 56 -2.73 17.17 2.18
N ALA A 57 -3.51 16.94 1.12
CA ALA A 57 -3.99 17.98 0.21
C ALA A 57 -5.49 17.82 -0.08
N THR A 58 -6.20 18.93 -0.29
CA THR A 58 -7.62 18.94 -0.71
C THR A 58 -7.81 18.18 -2.01
N PHE A 59 -6.79 18.22 -2.88
CA PHE A 59 -6.73 17.46 -4.11
C PHE A 59 -5.27 17.21 -4.50
N SER A 60 -5.02 16.12 -5.21
CA SER A 60 -3.76 15.87 -5.90
C SER A 60 -4.06 15.29 -7.28
N GLN A 61 -3.38 15.80 -8.28
CA GLN A 61 -3.36 15.20 -9.62
C GLN A 61 -2.77 13.79 -9.53
N GLN A 62 -3.29 12.86 -10.34
CA GLN A 62 -2.75 11.50 -10.44
C GLN A 62 -1.24 11.54 -10.74
N ASN A 63 -0.45 10.77 -9.99
CA ASN A 63 1.02 10.70 -10.04
C ASN A 63 1.76 11.95 -9.50
N TYR A 64 1.04 12.96 -9.01
CA TYR A 64 1.59 14.16 -8.37
C TYR A 64 0.96 14.37 -7.00
N GLU A 65 0.94 13.31 -6.20
CA GLU A 65 0.44 13.30 -4.83
C GLU A 65 1.25 14.25 -3.93
N VAL A 66 0.56 14.99 -3.05
CA VAL A 66 1.22 15.96 -2.14
C VAL A 66 2.36 15.39 -1.29
N ALA A 67 2.34 14.08 -1.01
CA ALA A 67 3.42 13.40 -0.29
C ALA A 67 4.76 13.47 -1.04
N LYS A 68 4.76 13.58 -2.37
CA LYS A 68 5.96 13.74 -3.20
C LYS A 68 6.60 15.13 -3.04
N ALA A 69 5.89 16.11 -2.49
CA ALA A 69 6.47 17.42 -2.20
C ALA A 69 7.31 17.44 -0.89
N ILE A 70 7.42 16.30 -0.19
CA ILE A 70 8.21 16.16 1.04
C ILE A 70 9.06 14.88 1.05
N ASP A 71 9.31 14.28 -0.12
CA ASP A 71 9.98 12.98 -0.24
C ASP A 71 11.50 13.08 -0.49
N GLY A 72 12.03 14.30 -0.60
CA GLY A 72 13.44 14.58 -0.88
C GLY A 72 13.82 14.43 -2.36
N LYS A 73 12.85 14.28 -3.27
CA LYS A 73 13.06 14.11 -4.72
C LYS A 73 12.37 15.26 -5.47
N PRO A 74 12.97 16.46 -5.45
CA PRO A 74 12.30 17.67 -5.91
C PRO A 74 11.99 17.72 -7.41
N GLY A 75 12.60 16.87 -8.25
CA GLY A 75 12.49 16.97 -9.71
C GLY A 75 12.47 15.62 -10.43
N GLY A 76 12.10 15.69 -11.72
CA GLY A 76 11.88 14.53 -12.59
C GLY A 76 10.41 14.31 -12.94
N PRO A 77 10.10 13.33 -13.81
CA PRO A 77 8.72 12.97 -14.13
C PRO A 77 7.98 12.54 -12.87
N ASN A 78 6.76 13.05 -12.66
CA ASN A 78 5.93 12.69 -11.51
C ASN A 78 6.57 13.04 -10.15
N ALA A 79 7.40 14.09 -10.10
CA ALA A 79 7.95 14.64 -8.87
C ALA A 79 7.08 15.81 -8.37
N GLY A 80 6.81 15.84 -7.06
CA GLY A 80 6.08 16.92 -6.42
C GLY A 80 4.55 16.84 -6.49
N TRP A 81 3.92 17.97 -6.16
CA TRP A 81 2.47 18.15 -6.04
C TRP A 81 1.89 19.01 -7.15
N ALA A 82 0.80 18.55 -7.78
CA ALA A 82 0.06 19.27 -8.81
C ALA A 82 -1.46 19.09 -8.63
N ILE A 83 -2.26 19.91 -9.33
CA ILE A 83 -3.70 20.04 -9.06
C ILE A 83 -4.61 19.86 -10.28
N SER A 84 -4.10 19.50 -11.46
CA SER A 84 -4.95 19.24 -12.62
C SER A 84 -5.88 18.04 -12.39
N PRO A 85 -7.19 18.11 -12.75
CA PRO A 85 -7.86 19.18 -13.50
C PRO A 85 -8.55 20.25 -12.63
N GLN A 86 -8.29 20.31 -11.32
CA GLN A 86 -8.94 21.25 -10.39
C GLN A 86 -8.39 22.69 -10.45
N ILE A 87 -8.08 23.18 -11.66
CA ILE A 87 -7.67 24.56 -11.93
C ILE A 87 -8.79 25.56 -11.61
N GLY A 88 -8.42 26.80 -11.32
CA GLY A 88 -9.35 27.88 -10.96
C GLY A 88 -10.01 27.71 -9.58
N LYS A 89 -9.61 26.70 -8.81
CA LYS A 89 -10.12 26.42 -7.46
C LYS A 89 -9.04 26.62 -6.41
N LYS A 90 -9.45 27.03 -5.21
CA LYS A 90 -8.55 27.07 -4.06
C LYS A 90 -8.16 25.64 -3.68
N GLN A 91 -6.87 25.40 -3.49
CA GLN A 91 -6.34 24.14 -3.00
C GLN A 91 -5.55 24.37 -1.72
N THR A 92 -5.53 23.40 -0.82
CA THR A 92 -4.83 23.51 0.46
C THR A 92 -4.03 22.24 0.71
N ALA A 93 -2.78 22.41 1.07
CA ALA A 93 -1.93 21.37 1.60
C ALA A 93 -1.58 21.67 3.07
N ILE A 94 -1.55 20.63 3.91
CA ILE A 94 -1.08 20.69 5.29
C ILE A 94 0.10 19.72 5.41
N PHE A 95 1.22 20.25 5.88
CA PHE A 95 2.45 19.53 6.13
C PHE A 95 2.68 19.46 7.64
N GLY A 96 2.59 18.26 8.21
CA GLY A 96 2.85 18.02 9.63
C GLY A 96 4.35 17.89 9.90
N ILE A 97 4.79 18.47 11.01
CA ILE A 97 6.17 18.42 11.48
C ILE A 97 6.24 17.35 12.56
N GLY A 98 7.16 16.39 12.41
CA GLY A 98 7.18 15.21 13.29
C GLY A 98 7.53 15.50 14.74
N GLN A 99 8.26 16.57 15.00
CA GLN A 99 8.55 17.08 16.34
C GLN A 99 8.21 18.56 16.37
N PRO A 100 7.48 19.08 17.38
CA PRO A 100 7.18 20.50 17.47
C PRO A 100 8.45 21.36 17.45
N VAL A 101 8.41 22.48 16.73
CA VAL A 101 9.58 23.36 16.51
C VAL A 101 9.32 24.78 16.99
N GLY A 102 10.38 25.56 17.13
CA GLY A 102 10.33 26.96 17.58
C GLY A 102 11.00 27.15 18.94
N HIS A 103 11.29 28.39 19.25
CA HIS A 103 12.14 28.83 20.35
C HIS A 103 11.41 29.90 21.17
N GLY A 104 11.56 29.83 22.51
CA GLY A 104 10.82 30.66 23.48
C GLY A 104 10.93 32.16 23.21
N GLU A 105 12.12 32.60 22.82
CA GLU A 105 12.45 34.01 22.59
C GLU A 105 12.03 34.53 21.21
N GLY A 106 11.41 33.69 20.37
CA GLY A 106 11.09 34.04 18.98
C GLY A 106 11.71 33.06 17.99
N SER A 107 11.18 32.98 16.77
CA SER A 107 11.70 32.04 15.76
C SER A 107 11.55 32.59 14.37
N ILE A 108 12.60 32.39 13.58
CA ILE A 108 12.62 32.71 12.16
C ILE A 108 12.32 31.42 11.40
N LEU A 109 11.28 31.45 10.57
CA LEU A 109 10.90 30.34 9.71
C LEU A 109 11.34 30.65 8.28
N ARG A 110 12.16 29.78 7.71
CA ARG A 110 12.56 29.85 6.31
C ARG A 110 11.87 28.72 5.54
N PHE A 111 11.13 29.11 4.51
CA PHE A 111 10.46 28.20 3.60
C PHE A 111 11.15 28.22 2.25
N THR A 112 11.53 27.05 1.75
CA THR A 112 12.07 26.88 0.40
C THR A 112 11.07 26.07 -0.43
N LEU A 113 10.54 26.67 -1.50
CA LEU A 113 9.58 26.04 -2.41
C LEU A 113 10.28 25.75 -3.74
N LYS A 114 10.68 24.49 -3.96
CA LYS A 114 11.41 24.04 -5.15
C LYS A 114 10.43 23.69 -6.26
N GLN A 115 10.68 24.20 -7.47
CA GLN A 115 9.79 24.02 -8.64
C GLN A 115 10.57 23.65 -9.90
N PRO A 116 11.36 22.55 -9.91
CA PRO A 116 12.26 22.23 -11.01
C PRO A 116 11.57 21.47 -12.16
N TYR A 117 10.24 21.55 -12.29
CA TYR A 117 9.50 20.84 -13.32
C TYR A 117 9.71 21.46 -14.71
N ASP A 118 9.39 22.73 -14.86
CA ASP A 118 9.67 23.57 -16.02
C ASP A 118 9.56 25.07 -15.65
N ASP A 119 9.65 25.96 -16.63
CA ASP A 119 9.56 27.42 -16.46
C ASP A 119 8.12 27.96 -16.36
N LYS A 120 7.10 27.12 -16.64
CA LYS A 120 5.69 27.52 -16.75
C LYS A 120 4.86 27.13 -15.54
N HIS A 121 5.05 25.93 -15.01
CA HIS A 121 4.25 25.33 -13.93
C HIS A 121 4.73 25.79 -12.55
N THR A 122 4.98 27.09 -12.42
CA THR A 122 5.33 27.73 -11.16
C THR A 122 4.08 28.17 -10.39
N LEU A 123 4.22 28.36 -9.07
CA LEU A 123 3.18 28.85 -8.17
C LEU A 123 2.77 30.27 -8.58
N GLY A 124 1.46 30.53 -8.65
CA GLY A 124 0.91 31.84 -8.96
C GLY A 124 0.67 32.67 -7.70
N LYS A 125 -0.40 32.32 -6.96
CA LYS A 125 -0.80 33.01 -5.73
C LYS A 125 -0.98 32.00 -4.61
N PHE A 126 -0.29 32.24 -3.50
CA PHE A 126 -0.33 31.34 -2.35
C PHE A 126 -0.20 32.09 -1.04
N ARG A 127 -0.53 31.39 0.05
CA ARG A 127 -0.35 31.85 1.43
C ARG A 127 0.21 30.71 2.27
N LEU A 128 1.15 31.04 3.14
CA LEU A 128 1.67 30.14 4.16
C LEU A 128 1.14 30.54 5.53
N SER A 129 0.81 29.55 6.36
CA SER A 129 0.45 29.72 7.76
C SER A 129 1.02 28.57 8.59
N ALA A 130 1.26 28.80 9.87
CA ALA A 130 1.77 27.80 10.81
C ALA A 130 0.82 27.65 12.00
N THR A 131 0.83 26.48 12.65
CA THR A 131 0.00 26.22 13.85
C THR A 131 0.79 25.51 14.93
N THR A 132 0.39 25.71 16.18
CA THR A 132 0.90 25.04 17.37
C THR A 132 -0.08 23.99 17.90
N LYS A 133 -1.21 23.76 17.21
CA LYS A 133 -2.23 22.81 17.64
C LYS A 133 -1.64 21.39 17.68
N THR A 134 -1.76 20.74 18.82
CA THR A 134 -1.38 19.34 19.01
C THR A 134 -2.54 18.41 18.61
N GLY A 135 -2.21 17.16 18.28
CA GLY A 135 -3.18 16.15 17.85
C GLY A 135 -3.54 16.21 16.36
N PRO A 136 -4.61 15.51 15.93
CA PRO A 136 -5.02 15.47 14.52
C PRO A 136 -5.32 16.88 14.00
N LEU A 137 -4.51 17.33 13.04
CA LEU A 137 -4.80 18.56 12.32
C LEU A 137 -6.06 18.32 11.49
N PRO A 138 -7.13 19.12 11.65
CA PRO A 138 -8.32 18.97 10.84
C PRO A 138 -7.93 19.24 9.38
N PHE A 139 -7.75 18.15 8.64
CA PHE A 139 -7.47 18.21 7.22
C PHE A 139 -8.77 18.55 6.50
N ALA A 140 -8.69 19.48 5.55
CA ALA A 140 -9.82 20.10 4.89
C ALA A 140 -11.07 19.21 4.85
N ILE A 141 -12.10 19.65 5.56
CA ILE A 141 -13.38 18.96 5.60
C ILE A 141 -13.91 18.91 4.17
N PRO A 142 -14.23 17.73 3.61
CA PRO A 142 -14.83 17.61 2.29
C PRO A 142 -16.06 18.52 2.16
N ASP A 143 -16.31 19.08 0.98
CA ASP A 143 -17.35 20.11 0.83
C ASP A 143 -18.76 19.58 1.16
N ASN A 144 -19.04 18.30 0.93
CA ASN A 144 -20.25 17.62 1.42
C ASN A 144 -20.34 17.66 2.95
N ILE A 145 -19.25 17.35 3.66
CA ILE A 145 -19.22 17.39 5.12
C ILE A 145 -19.34 18.84 5.63
N LYS A 146 -18.72 19.83 4.96
CA LYS A 146 -18.90 21.25 5.31
C LYS A 146 -20.36 21.69 5.14
N ALA A 147 -20.99 21.31 4.04
CA ALA A 147 -22.38 21.64 3.77
C ALA A 147 -23.30 21.07 4.86
N ILE A 148 -23.07 19.82 5.27
CA ILE A 148 -23.82 19.20 6.37
C ILE A 148 -23.57 19.90 7.71
N LEU A 149 -22.32 20.25 8.02
CA LEU A 149 -21.97 20.96 9.25
C LEU A 149 -22.54 22.38 9.30
N ALA A 150 -22.75 23.02 8.15
CA ALA A 150 -23.39 24.34 8.05
C ALA A 150 -24.90 24.30 8.35
N LEU A 151 -25.55 23.13 8.23
CA LEU A 151 -26.93 22.96 8.69
C LEU A 151 -26.99 22.97 10.22
N ALA A 152 -28.04 23.59 10.76
CA ALA A 152 -28.36 23.50 12.18
C ALA A 152 -28.62 22.04 12.59
N PRO A 153 -28.28 21.61 13.83
CA PRO A 153 -28.37 20.21 14.23
C PRO A 153 -29.76 19.57 14.04
N ASP A 154 -30.83 20.35 14.23
CA ASP A 154 -32.23 19.96 14.04
C ASP A 154 -32.64 19.81 12.57
N LYS A 155 -31.85 20.34 11.63
CA LYS A 155 -32.05 20.23 10.18
C LYS A 155 -31.27 19.09 9.53
N ARG A 156 -30.50 18.33 10.32
CA ARG A 156 -29.72 17.19 9.83
C ARG A 156 -30.59 15.93 9.87
N ASP A 157 -30.98 15.43 8.70
CA ASP A 157 -31.61 14.12 8.56
C ASP A 157 -30.64 12.97 8.88
N ASP A 158 -31.14 11.73 8.82
CA ASP A 158 -30.35 10.56 9.18
C ASP A 158 -29.23 10.25 8.18
N LYS A 159 -29.38 10.66 6.92
CA LYS A 159 -28.31 10.53 5.91
C LYS A 159 -27.15 11.46 6.25
N HIS A 160 -27.44 12.72 6.59
CA HIS A 160 -26.46 13.68 7.07
C HIS A 160 -25.71 13.17 8.30
N LYS A 161 -26.44 12.62 9.29
CA LYS A 161 -25.82 12.04 10.50
C LYS A 161 -24.92 10.86 10.17
N ALA A 162 -25.38 9.92 9.34
CA ALA A 162 -24.60 8.76 8.93
C ALA A 162 -23.29 9.17 8.23
N GLU A 163 -23.36 10.18 7.36
CA GLU A 163 -22.20 10.70 6.62
C GLU A 163 -21.19 11.40 7.54
N LEU A 164 -21.66 12.20 8.51
CA LEU A 164 -20.81 12.78 9.56
C LEU A 164 -20.15 11.70 10.43
N THR A 165 -20.92 10.71 10.89
CA THR A 165 -20.40 9.61 11.72
C THR A 165 -19.36 8.81 10.95
N LYS A 166 -19.62 8.49 9.68
CA LYS A 166 -18.66 7.80 8.83
C LYS A 166 -17.38 8.61 8.68
N TYR A 167 -17.48 9.88 8.32
CA TYR A 167 -16.32 10.76 8.18
C TYR A 167 -15.51 10.85 9.49
N PHE A 168 -16.18 10.99 10.63
CA PHE A 168 -15.52 11.03 11.93
C PHE A 168 -14.75 9.74 12.21
N ARG A 169 -15.41 8.57 12.07
CA ARG A 169 -14.79 7.25 12.29
C ARG A 169 -13.59 7.01 11.37
N ASP A 170 -13.69 7.39 10.10
CA ASP A 170 -12.61 7.24 9.13
C ASP A 170 -11.39 8.12 9.45
N ASN A 171 -11.55 9.16 10.27
CA ASN A 171 -10.48 10.09 10.65
C ASN A 171 -10.05 9.98 12.13
N ASP A 172 -10.72 9.16 12.93
CA ASP A 172 -10.38 8.92 14.33
C ASP A 172 -9.23 7.89 14.43
N SER A 173 -8.05 8.36 14.84
CA SER A 173 -6.87 7.51 14.99
C SER A 173 -6.98 6.53 16.16
N ALA A 174 -7.68 6.90 17.24
CA ALA A 174 -7.86 6.03 18.39
C ALA A 174 -8.80 4.88 18.05
N LEU A 175 -9.90 5.17 17.33
CA LEU A 175 -10.82 4.15 16.85
C LEU A 175 -10.11 3.16 15.91
N LYS A 176 -9.31 3.64 14.96
CA LYS A 176 -8.52 2.76 14.07
C LYS A 176 -7.56 1.86 14.83
N ALA A 177 -6.92 2.37 15.89
CA ALA A 177 -6.04 1.58 16.73
C ALA A 177 -6.81 0.46 17.46
N LEU A 178 -7.98 0.79 18.02
CA LEU A 178 -8.86 -0.17 18.68
C LEU A 178 -9.40 -1.23 17.71
N ASP A 179 -9.84 -0.83 16.51
CA ASP A 179 -10.28 -1.75 15.46
C ASP A 179 -9.16 -2.72 15.06
N GLY A 180 -7.92 -2.24 14.96
CA GLY A 180 -6.74 -3.07 14.73
C GLY A 180 -6.49 -4.08 15.85
N GLN A 181 -6.63 -3.66 17.12
CA GLN A 181 -6.53 -4.56 18.27
C GLN A 181 -7.63 -5.62 18.27
N LEU A 182 -8.87 -5.23 17.98
CA LEU A 182 -10.01 -6.14 17.89
C LEU A 182 -9.82 -7.16 16.75
N ALA A 183 -9.36 -6.71 15.58
CA ALA A 183 -9.07 -7.59 14.45
C ALA A 183 -7.97 -8.60 14.80
N ASN A 184 -6.92 -8.16 15.51
CA ASN A 184 -5.87 -9.06 15.99
C ASN A 184 -6.40 -10.07 17.03
N ALA A 185 -7.25 -9.64 17.96
CA ALA A 185 -7.86 -10.51 18.97
C ALA A 185 -8.84 -11.54 18.37
N LYS A 186 -9.46 -11.23 17.23
CA LYS A 186 -10.36 -12.14 16.49
C LYS A 186 -9.63 -13.16 15.59
N LYS A 187 -8.31 -13.06 15.44
CA LYS A 187 -7.55 -14.05 14.66
C LYS A 187 -7.71 -15.43 15.32
N PRO A 188 -7.93 -16.50 14.54
CA PRO A 188 -7.98 -17.84 15.09
C PRO A 188 -6.67 -18.15 15.79
N LEU A 189 -6.76 -18.80 16.94
CA LEU A 189 -5.59 -19.27 17.66
C LEU A 189 -4.81 -20.25 16.76
N PRO A 190 -3.47 -20.23 16.82
CA PRO A 190 -2.66 -21.25 16.15
C PRO A 190 -3.10 -22.63 16.63
N ILE A 191 -3.12 -23.60 15.72
CA ILE A 191 -3.42 -24.99 16.06
C ILE A 191 -2.36 -25.46 17.07
N ASP A 192 -2.82 -26.13 18.13
CA ASP A 192 -1.96 -26.72 19.14
C ASP A 192 -0.83 -27.53 18.48
N PRO A 193 0.45 -27.21 18.75
CA PRO A 193 1.59 -27.97 18.22
C PRO A 193 1.47 -29.48 18.47
N GLU A 194 0.88 -29.90 19.59
CA GLU A 194 0.68 -31.32 19.90
C GLU A 194 -0.39 -31.95 19.01
N LEU A 195 -1.47 -31.22 18.71
CA LEU A 195 -2.48 -31.67 17.76
C LEU A 195 -1.90 -31.81 16.35
N ILE A 196 -0.98 -30.92 15.94
CA ILE A 196 -0.25 -31.05 14.67
C ILE A 196 0.58 -32.34 14.66
N LYS A 197 1.32 -32.64 15.74
CA LYS A 197 2.10 -33.89 15.84
C LYS A 197 1.20 -35.12 15.76
N LEU A 198 0.08 -35.14 16.49
CA LEU A 198 -0.85 -36.27 16.50
C LEU A 198 -1.46 -36.50 15.12
N ARG A 199 -1.85 -35.45 14.40
CA ARG A 199 -2.35 -35.55 13.02
C ARG A 199 -1.29 -36.12 12.07
N ASN A 200 -0.06 -35.63 12.17
CA ASN A 200 1.04 -36.13 11.36
C ASN A 200 1.36 -37.60 11.66
N HIS A 201 1.30 -37.99 12.94
CA HIS A 201 1.51 -39.37 13.36
C HIS A 201 0.39 -40.29 12.84
N LEU A 202 -0.88 -39.88 12.98
CA LEU A 202 -2.02 -40.60 12.42
C LEU A 202 -1.88 -40.79 10.91
N ALA A 203 -1.58 -39.72 10.17
CA ALA A 203 -1.38 -39.77 8.72
C ALA A 203 -0.22 -40.68 8.31
N ALA A 204 0.81 -40.83 9.15
CA ALA A 204 1.89 -41.78 8.91
C ALA A 204 1.45 -43.23 9.12
N MET A 205 0.59 -43.48 10.11
CA MET A 205 0.06 -44.81 10.45
C MET A 205 -1.04 -45.27 9.48
N GLU A 206 -1.84 -44.34 8.94
CA GLU A 206 -2.88 -44.62 7.93
C GLU A 206 -2.32 -44.96 6.56
N LYS A 207 -1.03 -44.69 6.30
CA LYS A 207 -0.38 -45.19 5.08
C LYS A 207 -0.42 -46.71 5.13
N VAL A 208 -1.27 -47.30 4.27
CA VAL A 208 -1.39 -48.75 4.11
C VAL A 208 0.02 -49.33 4.02
N PRO A 209 0.38 -50.31 4.87
CA PRO A 209 1.67 -50.98 4.76
C PRO A 209 1.87 -51.41 3.32
N ARG A 210 3.03 -51.12 2.74
CA ARG A 210 3.37 -51.61 1.40
C ARG A 210 3.15 -53.12 1.44
N ALA A 211 2.30 -53.64 0.55
CA ALA A 211 2.06 -55.07 0.48
C ALA A 211 3.42 -55.78 0.39
N ASP A 212 3.55 -56.91 1.09
CA ASP A 212 4.79 -57.69 1.10
C ASP A 212 5.25 -57.89 -0.37
N PRO A 213 6.47 -57.47 -0.75
CA PRO A 213 6.95 -57.60 -2.13
C PRO A 213 6.82 -59.03 -2.67
N LEU A 214 6.94 -60.03 -1.81
CA LEU A 214 6.74 -61.43 -2.18
C LEU A 214 5.27 -61.69 -2.55
N HIS A 215 4.33 -61.16 -1.77
CA HIS A 215 2.90 -61.32 -2.03
C HIS A 215 2.44 -60.60 -3.30
N ASP A 216 2.96 -59.40 -3.58
CA ASP A 216 2.66 -58.70 -4.83
C ASP A 216 3.23 -59.44 -6.04
N ARG A 217 4.45 -59.98 -5.92
CA ARG A 217 5.05 -60.85 -6.96
C ARG A 217 4.21 -62.10 -7.18
N LEU A 218 3.81 -62.79 -6.12
CA LEU A 218 3.00 -64.01 -6.21
C LEU A 218 1.63 -63.75 -6.86
N ARG A 219 1.00 -62.60 -6.59
CA ARG A 219 -0.24 -62.21 -7.27
C ARG A 219 -0.03 -61.98 -8.76
N TYR A 220 1.02 -61.24 -9.12
CA TYR A 220 1.37 -60.99 -10.52
C TYR A 220 1.67 -62.30 -11.27
N ASP A 221 2.47 -63.18 -10.66
CA ASP A 221 2.82 -64.48 -11.23
C ASP A 221 1.58 -65.37 -11.41
N LEU A 222 0.64 -65.35 -10.45
CA LEU A 222 -0.64 -66.05 -10.54
C LEU A 222 -1.51 -65.52 -11.70
N GLU A 223 -1.64 -64.21 -11.84
CA GLU A 223 -2.37 -63.60 -12.96
C GLU A 223 -1.75 -63.95 -14.31
N LEU A 224 -0.42 -63.85 -14.42
CA LEU A 224 0.31 -64.15 -15.65
C LEU A 224 0.14 -65.63 -16.02
N SER A 225 0.32 -66.54 -15.06
CA SER A 225 0.13 -67.98 -15.26
C SER A 225 -1.30 -68.30 -15.70
N THR A 226 -2.30 -67.64 -15.10
CA THR A 226 -3.71 -67.82 -15.47
C THR A 226 -3.98 -67.41 -16.91
N LYS A 227 -3.44 -66.25 -17.34
CA LYS A 227 -3.53 -65.77 -18.74
C LYS A 227 -2.83 -66.70 -19.72
N GLN A 228 -1.61 -67.14 -19.40
CA GLN A 228 -0.84 -68.06 -20.24
C GLN A 228 -1.53 -69.42 -20.40
N ARG A 229 -2.14 -69.94 -19.32
CA ARG A 229 -2.93 -71.18 -19.35
C ARG A 229 -4.18 -71.06 -20.22
N ALA A 230 -4.82 -69.89 -20.25
CA ALA A 230 -5.97 -69.63 -21.12
C ALA A 230 -5.58 -69.56 -22.61
N GLN A 231 -4.36 -69.13 -22.92
CA GLN A 231 -3.87 -68.90 -24.30
C GLN A 231 -2.74 -69.85 -24.72
N ARG A 232 -2.89 -71.16 -24.44
CA ARG A 232 -1.83 -72.17 -24.59
C ARG A 232 -1.07 -72.15 -25.92
N ARG A 233 -1.77 -71.95 -27.05
CA ARG A 233 -1.14 -71.91 -28.39
C ARG A 233 -0.26 -70.69 -28.58
N LEU A 234 -0.70 -69.52 -28.10
CA LEU A 234 0.08 -68.29 -28.17
C LEU A 234 1.30 -68.38 -27.26
N THR A 235 1.12 -68.85 -26.03
CA THR A 235 2.23 -69.07 -25.08
C THR A 235 3.26 -70.04 -25.67
N GLY A 236 2.84 -71.18 -26.21
CA GLY A 236 3.76 -72.14 -26.83
C GLY A 236 4.49 -71.58 -28.05
N ALA A 237 3.82 -70.76 -28.88
CA ALA A 237 4.47 -70.09 -30.00
C ALA A 237 5.49 -69.03 -29.54
N GLN A 238 5.19 -68.30 -28.47
CA GLN A 238 6.11 -67.35 -27.85
C GLN A 238 7.32 -68.04 -27.24
N ASP A 239 7.13 -69.18 -26.56
CA ASP A 239 8.22 -69.99 -25.99
C ASP A 239 9.13 -70.55 -27.09
N LEU A 240 8.55 -71.06 -28.18
CA LEU A 240 9.32 -71.51 -29.35
C LEU A 240 10.08 -70.36 -30.01
N ALA A 241 9.44 -69.20 -30.21
CA ALA A 241 10.10 -68.02 -30.76
C ALA A 241 11.25 -67.54 -29.86
N TRP A 242 11.05 -67.52 -28.54
CA TRP A 242 12.08 -67.19 -27.57
C TRP A 242 13.25 -68.18 -27.63
N ALA A 243 12.97 -69.48 -27.68
CA ALA A 243 14.00 -70.51 -27.80
C ALA A 243 14.80 -70.37 -29.10
N LEU A 244 14.13 -70.12 -30.23
CA LEU A 244 14.77 -69.93 -31.53
C LEU A 244 15.65 -68.68 -31.55
N ILE A 245 15.16 -67.54 -31.05
CA ILE A 245 15.95 -66.29 -30.99
C ILE A 245 17.17 -66.46 -30.08
N ASN A 246 17.08 -67.23 -29.00
CA ASN A 246 18.20 -67.44 -28.08
C ASN A 246 19.08 -68.64 -28.45
N THR A 247 18.85 -69.27 -29.60
CA THR A 247 19.71 -70.34 -30.11
C THR A 247 20.60 -69.79 -31.24
N PRO A 248 21.95 -69.79 -31.09
CA PRO A 248 22.86 -69.20 -32.07
C PRO A 248 22.70 -69.77 -33.48
N SER A 249 22.34 -71.07 -33.58
CA SER A 249 22.15 -71.80 -34.84
C SER A 249 21.03 -71.22 -35.72
N PHE A 250 20.04 -70.54 -35.14
CA PHE A 250 18.93 -69.93 -35.86
C PHE A 250 19.24 -68.50 -36.31
N LEU A 251 20.00 -67.73 -35.51
CA LEU A 251 20.36 -66.34 -35.82
C LEU A 251 21.50 -66.22 -36.85
N PHE A 252 22.42 -67.19 -36.87
CA PHE A 252 23.57 -67.20 -37.76
C PHE A 252 23.50 -68.42 -38.67
N ASN A 253 22.62 -68.34 -39.67
CA ASN A 253 22.50 -69.35 -40.71
C ASN A 253 23.80 -69.34 -41.57
N ARG A 254 24.74 -70.24 -41.27
CA ARG A 254 25.90 -70.55 -42.14
C ARG A 254 25.64 -71.85 -42.87
#